data_AF-A0A486XNJ5-F1
#
_entry.id   AF-A0A486XNJ5-F1
#
_cell.length_a   1.000
_cell.length_b   1.000
_cell.length_c   1.000
_cell.angle_alpha   90.00
_cell.angle_beta   90.00
_cell.angle_gamma   90.00
#
_symmetry.space_group_name_H-M   'P 1'
#
loop_
_entity.id
_entity.type
_entity.pdbx_description
1 polymer ?
#
loop_
_entity_poly.entity_id
_entity_poly.type
_entity_poly.pdbx_seq_one_letter_code
_entity_poly.pdbx_strand_id
1 'polypeptide(L)'
;MDAFFEGSNFLAIDPVICIDCGLCEPECPANAIVQEDKVPAEQQGFIQLNAELAQVWPNIREVKPAPADADAWNGVPGKLQYLAIE
;
A
#
# COMPACT_ATOMS: atom_id res chain seq x y z
N MET A 1 -13.08 2.74 -6.21
CA MET A 1 -12.87 1.43 -6.86
C MET A 1 -12.25 0.51 -5.84
N ASP A 2 -12.60 -0.76 -5.88
CA ASP A 2 -12.19 -1.80 -4.94
C ASP A 2 -10.76 -2.29 -5.22
N ALA A 3 -9.80 -1.38 -5.41
CA ALA A 3 -8.43 -1.74 -5.79
C ALA A 3 -7.53 -2.05 -4.59
N PHE A 4 -7.99 -1.83 -3.36
CA PHE A 4 -7.19 -2.03 -2.15
C PHE A 4 -7.41 -3.41 -1.53
N PHE A 5 -6.32 -4.05 -1.15
CA PHE A 5 -6.28 -5.38 -0.56
C PHE A 5 -5.44 -5.34 0.71
N GLU A 6 -5.93 -5.94 1.78
CA GLU A 6 -5.43 -5.73 3.14
C GLU A 6 -4.71 -6.96 3.69
N GLY A 7 -3.45 -6.76 4.06
CA GLY A 7 -2.71 -7.65 4.93
C GLY A 7 -2.66 -7.13 6.36
N SER A 8 -2.00 -7.89 7.23
CA SER A 8 -1.93 -7.61 8.67
C SER A 8 -1.34 -6.23 9.01
N ASN A 9 -0.40 -5.72 8.21
CA ASN A 9 0.25 -4.42 8.46
C ASN A 9 0.56 -3.60 7.20
N PHE A 10 -0.04 -3.93 6.06
CA PHE A 10 0.16 -3.25 4.78
C PHE A 10 -1.08 -3.35 3.90
N LEU A 11 -1.27 -2.38 2.99
CA LEU A 11 -2.31 -2.41 1.96
C LEU A 11 -1.64 -2.46 0.58
N ALA A 12 -2.11 -3.38 -0.26
CA ALA A 12 -1.70 -3.49 -1.65
C ALA A 12 -2.76 -2.90 -2.59
N ILE A 13 -2.32 -2.29 -3.70
CA ILE A 13 -3.18 -1.82 -4.79
C ILE A 13 -3.09 -2.83 -5.94
N ASP A 14 -4.22 -3.38 -6.39
CA ASP A 14 -4.27 -4.24 -7.57
C ASP A 14 -4.11 -3.39 -8.85
N PRO A 15 -3.04 -3.59 -9.65
CA PRO A 15 -2.82 -2.82 -10.87
C PRO A 15 -3.83 -3.14 -11.99
N VAL A 16 -4.54 -4.27 -11.92
CA VAL A 16 -5.59 -4.63 -12.89
C VAL A 16 -6.90 -3.89 -12.61
N ILE A 17 -7.17 -3.58 -11.34
CA ILE A 17 -8.38 -2.87 -10.91
C ILE A 17 -8.14 -1.35 -10.82
N CYS A 18 -6.91 -0.92 -10.55
CA CYS A 18 -6.54 0.49 -10.58
C CYS A 18 -6.82 1.10 -11.96
N ILE A 19 -7.30 2.33 -11.97
CA ILE A 19 -7.59 3.12 -13.19
C ILE A 19 -6.85 4.45 -13.22
N ASP A 20 -5.80 4.57 -12.41
CA ASP A 20 -4.89 5.73 -12.37
C ASP A 20 -5.60 7.07 -12.13
N CYS A 21 -6.66 7.08 -11.31
CA CYS A 21 -7.42 8.30 -11.03
C CYS A 21 -6.69 9.29 -10.09
N GLY A 22 -5.65 8.83 -9.39
CA GLY A 22 -4.82 9.66 -8.49
C GLY A 22 -5.49 10.14 -7.20
N LEU A 23 -6.76 9.79 -6.95
CA LEU A 23 -7.51 10.30 -5.80
C LEU A 23 -6.99 9.78 -4.45
N CYS A 24 -6.34 8.62 -4.41
CA CYS A 24 -5.82 8.04 -3.17
C CYS A 24 -4.47 8.61 -2.72
N GLU A 25 -3.69 9.19 -3.64
CA GLU A 25 -2.36 9.76 -3.35
C GLU A 25 -2.41 10.84 -2.24
N PRO A 26 -3.25 11.89 -2.32
CA PRO A 26 -3.30 12.92 -1.27
C PRO A 26 -3.97 12.45 0.03
N GLU A 27 -4.70 11.33 0.00
CA GLU A 27 -5.46 10.83 1.15
C GLU A 27 -4.60 9.99 2.10
N CYS A 28 -3.43 9.52 1.65
CA CYS A 28 -2.55 8.69 2.46
C CYS A 28 -1.75 9.55 3.47
N PRO A 29 -1.98 9.43 4.80
CA PRO A 29 -1.26 10.24 5.79
C PRO A 29 0.25 9.93 5.87
N ALA A 30 0.67 8.77 5.35
CA ALA A 30 2.07 8.38 5.25
C ALA A 30 2.76 8.83 3.95
N ASN A 31 2.02 9.46 3.03
CA ASN A 31 2.48 9.81 1.68
C ASN A 31 3.14 8.63 0.95
N ALA A 32 2.59 7.42 1.14
CA ALA A 32 3.18 6.18 0.65
C ALA A 32 2.61 5.70 -0.70
N ILE A 33 1.52 6.31 -1.16
CA ILE A 33 0.90 6.01 -2.45
C ILE A 33 1.49 6.96 -3.49
N VAL A 34 2.01 6.41 -4.59
CA VAL A 34 2.50 7.17 -5.74
C VAL A 34 2.11 6.45 -7.03
N GLN A 35 2.06 7.19 -8.13
CA GLN A 35 1.92 6.58 -9.47
C GLN A 35 3.12 5.67 -9.79
N GLU A 36 2.89 4.61 -10.55
CA GLU A 36 3.92 3.59 -10.89
C GLU A 36 5.19 4.22 -11.48
N ASP A 37 5.01 5.20 -12.39
CA ASP A 37 6.08 5.94 -13.05
C ASP A 37 6.87 6.89 -12.12
N LYS A 38 6.36 7.13 -10.91
CA LYS A 38 6.97 7.99 -9.88
C LYS A 38 7.53 7.20 -8.70
N VAL A 39 7.47 5.86 -8.72
CA VAL A 39 8.06 5.02 -7.67
C VAL A 39 9.59 5.24 -7.63
N PRO A 40 10.17 5.61 -6.48
CA PRO A 40 11.63 5.76 -6.35
C PRO A 40 12.38 4.50 -6.75
N ALA A 41 13.60 4.65 -7.29
CA ALA A 41 14.39 3.53 -7.81
C ALA A 41 14.61 2.43 -6.76
N GLU A 42 14.85 2.81 -5.50
CA GLU A 42 15.04 1.91 -4.37
C GLU A 42 13.75 1.23 -3.89
N GLN A 43 12.58 1.65 -4.38
CA GLN A 43 11.27 1.12 -4.04
C GLN A 43 10.58 0.42 -5.20
N GLN A 44 11.24 0.26 -6.35
CA GLN A 44 10.66 -0.39 -7.55
C GLN A 44 10.11 -1.80 -7.27
N GLY A 45 10.70 -2.52 -6.31
CA GLY A 45 10.19 -3.84 -5.88
C GLY A 45 8.76 -3.82 -5.32
N PHE A 46 8.26 -2.67 -4.85
CA PHE A 46 6.88 -2.55 -4.37
C PHE A 46 5.85 -2.69 -5.50
N ILE A 47 6.20 -2.43 -6.76
CA ILE A 47 5.27 -2.58 -7.89
C ILE A 47 4.84 -4.04 -8.01
N GLN A 48 5.82 -4.95 -8.11
CA GLN A 48 5.55 -6.39 -8.18
C GLN A 48 4.89 -6.90 -6.89
N LEU A 49 5.35 -6.43 -5.73
CA LEU A 49 4.80 -6.83 -4.44
C LEU A 49 3.30 -6.49 -4.33
N ASN A 50 2.88 -5.30 -4.78
CA ASN A 50 1.47 -4.92 -4.79
C ASN A 50 0.64 -5.85 -5.69
N ALA A 51 1.15 -6.14 -6.89
CA ALA A 51 0.50 -7.04 -7.84
C ALA A 51 0.31 -8.45 -7.26
N GLU A 52 1.33 -9.00 -6.59
CA GLU A 52 1.28 -10.33 -5.99
C GLU A 52 0.35 -10.39 -4.76
N LEU A 53 0.48 -9.43 -3.84
CA LEU A 53 -0.29 -9.42 -2.59
C LEU A 53 -1.78 -9.18 -2.83
N ALA A 54 -2.13 -8.35 -3.81
CA ALA A 54 -3.52 -8.11 -4.17
C ALA A 54 -4.27 -9.38 -4.62
N GLN A 55 -3.57 -10.40 -5.14
CA GLN A 55 -4.19 -11.66 -5.55
C GLN A 55 -4.49 -12.61 -4.37
N VAL A 56 -3.85 -12.41 -3.22
CA VAL A 56 -3.95 -13.33 -2.07
C VAL A 56 -4.61 -12.71 -0.85
N TRP A 57 -4.59 -11.40 -0.72
CA TRP A 57 -5.21 -10.70 0.40
C TRP A 57 -6.69 -10.41 0.17
N PRO A 58 -7.49 -10.27 1.25
CA PRO A 58 -8.88 -9.85 1.14
C PRO A 58 -9.00 -8.39 0.68
N ASN A 59 -10.03 -8.11 -0.09
CA ASN A 59 -10.36 -6.75 -0.50
C ASN A 59 -10.85 -5.91 0.69
N ILE A 60 -10.34 -4.68 0.84
CA ILE A 60 -10.81 -3.72 1.84
C ILE A 60 -11.66 -2.63 1.17
N ARG A 61 -12.90 -2.48 1.64
CA ARG A 61 -13.89 -1.53 1.10
C ARG A 61 -14.27 -0.42 2.05
N GLU A 62 -13.94 -0.57 3.32
CA GLU A 62 -14.31 0.35 4.39
C GLU A 62 -13.04 0.80 5.12
N VAL A 63 -13.00 2.09 5.47
CA VAL A 63 -11.90 2.67 6.24
C VAL A 63 -11.91 2.09 7.64
N LYS A 64 -10.75 1.63 8.10
CA LYS A 64 -10.51 1.20 9.48
C LYS A 64 -9.58 2.18 10.20
N PRO A 65 -9.60 2.21 11.54
CA PRO A 65 -8.59 2.94 12.30
C PRO A 65 -7.18 2.47 11.92
N ALA A 66 -6.24 3.42 11.87
CA ALA A 66 -4.83 3.10 11.69
C ALA A 66 -4.31 2.26 12.88
N PRO A 67 -3.20 1.50 12.70
CA PRO A 67 -2.51 0.84 13.80
C PRO A 67 -2.19 1.83 14.94
N ALA A 68 -2.24 1.36 16.18
CA ALA A 68 -2.04 2.22 17.36
C ALA A 68 -0.65 2.88 17.41
N ASP A 69 0.34 2.29 16.75
CA ASP A 69 1.73 2.76 16.66
C ASP A 69 2.05 3.42 15.32
N ALA A 70 1.05 3.71 14.47
CA ALA A 70 1.25 4.27 13.12
C ALA A 70 2.12 5.54 13.11
N ASP A 71 1.90 6.45 14.05
CA ASP A 71 2.66 7.70 14.16
C ASP A 71 4.15 7.48 14.46
N ALA A 72 4.49 6.43 15.21
CA ALA A 72 5.88 6.10 15.52
C ALA A 72 6.61 5.51 14.30
N TRP A 73 5.88 4.88 13.38
CA TRP A 73 6.43 4.26 12.18
C TRP A 73 6.34 5.15 10.92
N ASN A 74 5.62 6.28 10.99
CA ASN A 74 5.50 7.18 9.85
C ASN A 74 6.86 7.84 9.56
N GLY A 75 7.30 7.78 8.30
CA GLY A 75 8.62 8.27 7.88
C GLY A 75 9.83 7.40 8.22
N VAL A 76 9.67 6.30 8.97
CA VAL A 76 10.77 5.35 9.22
C VAL A 76 11.12 4.61 7.92
N PRO A 77 12.39 4.65 7.45
CA PRO A 77 12.78 3.99 6.20
C PRO A 77 12.99 2.49 6.38
N GLY A 78 12.98 1.74 5.27
CA GLY A 78 13.39 0.32 5.27
C GLY A 78 12.43 -0.62 5.99
N LYS A 79 11.12 -0.30 6.03
CA LYS A 79 10.11 -1.09 6.74
C LYS A 79 9.72 -2.42 6.07
N LEU A 80 10.14 -2.66 4.84
CA LEU A 80 9.82 -3.90 4.11
C LEU A 80 10.23 -5.16 4.88
N GLN A 81 11.31 -5.11 5.66
CA GLN A 81 11.76 -6.22 6.51
C GLN A 81 10.78 -6.60 7.63
N TYR A 82 9.82 -5.73 7.95
CA TYR A 82 8.78 -5.95 8.96
C TYR A 82 7.42 -6.30 8.35
N LEU A 83 7.34 -6.47 7.03
CA LEU A 83 6.10 -6.85 6.35
C LEU A 83 5.64 -8.22 6.86
N ALA A 84 4.42 -8.28 7.38
CA ALA A 84 3.82 -9.51 7.85
C ALA A 84 3.13 -10.23 6.67
N ILE A 85 3.70 -11.37 6.26
CA ILE A 85 3.13 -12.27 5.26
C ILE A 85 2.56 -13.47 6.03
N GLU A 86 1.40 -13.28 6.64
CA GLU A 86 0.62 -14.36 7.26
C GLU A 86 -0.72 -14.51 6.55
#